data_AF-A0A517MAI6-F1
#
_entry.id   AF-A0A517MAI6-F1
#
_cell.length_a   1.000
_cell.length_b   1.000
_cell.length_c   1.000
_cell.angle_alpha   90.00
_cell.angle_beta   90.00
_cell.angle_gamma   90.00
#
_symmetry.space_group_name_H-M   'P 1'
#
loop_
_entity.id
_entity.type
_entity.pdbx_description
1 polymer ?
#
loop_
_entity_poly.entity_id
_entity_poly.type
_entity_poly.pdbx_seq_one_letter_code
_entity_poly.pdbx_strand_id
1 'polypeptide(L)'
;MGWQRARQPEQKNARIASILLAAGELFDEREVTEVSMRDIAARAGMGKASLYHYFKTKEEVFLAMHGDELVLWLESLERRLGRMRSPTPKRVAAALVKELRDRPRFCRLMAILSSVLERNLSDQAIADFKESLLIPKERFVAGIQQALPALTDREARDFLFQHHAVVAGMRPIAYPTEQMAAVLEEPEYKDFRIDFFGLLEQTFMKLLQGSVEDSVRGK
;
A
#
# COMPACT_ATOMS: atom_id res chain seq x y z
N MET A 1 -7.65 -34.54 -26.06
CA MET A 1 -7.04 -34.31 -24.73
C MET A 1 -6.59 -32.85 -24.63
N GLY A 2 -7.41 -31.93 -24.12
CA GLY A 2 -7.11 -30.47 -24.14
C GLY A 2 -7.51 -29.68 -22.90
N TRP A 3 -7.88 -30.35 -21.79
CA TRP A 3 -8.51 -29.70 -20.62
C TRP A 3 -7.58 -29.53 -19.40
N GLN A 4 -6.32 -29.95 -19.49
CA GLN A 4 -5.44 -30.09 -18.32
C GLN A 4 -4.58 -28.84 -18.01
N ARG A 5 -4.42 -27.90 -18.97
CA ARG A 5 -3.59 -26.70 -18.80
C ARG A 5 -4.35 -25.48 -18.24
N ALA A 6 -5.65 -25.33 -18.48
CA ALA A 6 -6.44 -24.22 -17.95
C ALA A 6 -6.79 -24.38 -16.45
N ARG A 7 -6.98 -25.62 -15.99
CA ARG A 7 -7.34 -25.95 -14.59
C ARG A 7 -6.22 -25.72 -13.58
N GLN A 8 -4.95 -25.85 -13.97
CA GLN A 8 -3.82 -25.73 -13.04
C GLN A 8 -3.52 -24.28 -12.60
N PRO A 9 -3.49 -23.28 -13.49
CA PRO A 9 -3.34 -21.88 -13.09
C PRO A 9 -4.47 -21.39 -12.19
N GLU A 10 -5.71 -21.74 -12.50
CA GLU A 10 -6.88 -21.36 -11.70
C GLU A 10 -6.82 -21.96 -10.29
N GLN A 11 -6.44 -23.23 -10.16
CA GLN A 11 -6.26 -23.88 -8.86
C GLN A 11 -5.09 -23.27 -8.08
N LYS A 12 -3.99 -22.90 -8.75
CA LYS A 12 -2.85 -22.21 -8.14
C LYS A 12 -3.29 -20.85 -7.59
N ASN A 13 -4.01 -20.07 -8.39
CA ASN A 13 -4.49 -18.73 -8.01
C ASN A 13 -5.49 -18.79 -6.87
N ALA A 14 -6.44 -19.73 -6.92
CA ALA A 14 -7.38 -19.95 -5.82
C ALA A 14 -6.66 -20.33 -4.52
N ARG A 15 -5.58 -21.11 -4.61
CA ARG A 15 -4.78 -21.48 -3.44
C ARG A 15 -4.02 -20.27 -2.88
N ILE A 16 -3.40 -19.46 -3.73
CA ILE A 16 -2.72 -18.22 -3.33
C ILE A 16 -3.72 -17.28 -2.65
N ALA A 17 -4.90 -17.06 -3.24
CA ALA A 17 -5.94 -16.23 -2.64
C ALA A 17 -6.36 -16.72 -1.24
N SER A 18 -6.50 -18.03 -1.05
CA SER A 18 -6.78 -18.61 0.28
C SER A 18 -5.63 -18.40 1.29
N ILE A 19 -4.37 -18.45 0.85
CA ILE A 19 -3.20 -18.15 1.70
C ILE A 19 -3.20 -16.67 2.11
N LEU A 20 -3.43 -15.77 1.14
CA LEU A 20 -3.45 -14.32 1.38
C LEU A 20 -4.61 -13.92 2.29
N LEU A 21 -5.78 -14.54 2.15
CA LEU A 21 -6.91 -14.32 3.06
C LEU A 21 -6.53 -14.70 4.50
N ALA A 22 -5.98 -15.90 4.71
CA ALA A 22 -5.56 -16.36 6.02
C ALA A 22 -4.45 -15.49 6.65
N ALA A 23 -3.48 -15.06 5.83
CA ALA A 23 -2.45 -14.12 6.27
C ALA A 23 -3.04 -12.74 6.61
N GLY A 24 -4.06 -12.29 5.87
CA GLY A 24 -4.74 -11.02 6.08
C GLY A 24 -5.48 -10.99 7.41
N GLU A 25 -6.20 -12.06 7.75
CA GLU A 25 -6.85 -12.20 9.05
C GLU A 25 -5.83 -12.15 10.20
N LEU A 26 -4.73 -12.91 10.09
CA LEU A 26 -3.66 -12.89 11.10
C LEU A 26 -3.01 -11.51 11.22
N PHE A 27 -2.83 -10.81 10.10
CA PHE A 27 -2.28 -9.48 10.08
C PHE A 27 -3.23 -8.47 10.71
N ASP A 28 -4.54 -8.57 10.51
CA ASP A 28 -5.51 -7.70 11.17
C ASP A 28 -5.55 -7.92 12.70
N GLU A 29 -5.23 -9.13 13.17
CA GLU A 29 -5.23 -9.50 14.59
C GLU A 29 -3.93 -9.15 15.34
N ARG A 30 -2.78 -9.10 14.67
CA ARG A 30 -1.45 -9.13 15.31
C ARG A 30 -0.42 -8.26 14.63
N GLU A 31 0.71 -8.01 15.28
CA GLU A 31 1.86 -7.42 14.61
C GLU A 31 2.54 -8.40 13.65
N VAL A 32 3.06 -7.89 12.52
CA VAL A 32 3.69 -8.73 11.48
C VAL A 32 4.86 -9.56 12.00
N THR A 33 5.53 -9.05 13.03
CA THR A 33 6.65 -9.71 13.70
C THR A 33 6.20 -10.96 14.47
N GLU A 34 4.97 -10.97 14.96
CA GLU A 34 4.35 -12.06 15.73
C GLU A 34 3.74 -13.15 14.84
N VAL A 35 3.49 -12.84 13.56
CA VAL A 35 2.98 -13.82 12.59
C VAL A 35 4.12 -14.69 12.07
N SER A 36 3.93 -16.01 12.06
CA SER A 36 4.86 -16.98 11.45
C SER A 36 4.25 -17.73 10.26
N MET A 37 5.12 -18.35 9.45
CA MET A 37 4.69 -19.26 8.38
C MET A 37 3.84 -20.43 8.90
N ARG A 38 4.08 -20.88 10.15
CA ARG A 38 3.27 -21.93 10.77
C ARG A 38 1.85 -21.45 11.02
N ASP A 39 1.69 -20.23 11.51
CA ASP A 39 0.39 -19.66 11.83
C ASP A 39 -0.43 -19.45 10.55
N ILE A 40 0.21 -18.95 9.48
CA ILE A 40 -0.42 -18.78 8.16
C ILE A 40 -0.88 -20.14 7.61
N ALA A 41 -0.01 -21.16 7.64
CA ALA A 41 -0.37 -22.50 7.16
C ALA A 41 -1.54 -23.09 7.95
N ALA A 42 -1.51 -22.96 9.28
CA ALA A 42 -2.58 -23.43 10.15
C ALA A 42 -3.91 -22.71 9.88
N ARG A 43 -3.90 -21.37 9.75
CA ARG A 43 -5.08 -20.57 9.45
C ARG A 43 -5.66 -20.90 8.07
N ALA A 44 -4.80 -21.13 7.08
CA ALA A 44 -5.21 -21.52 5.73
C ALA A 44 -5.61 -23.00 5.60
N GLY A 45 -5.60 -23.78 6.69
CA GLY A 45 -5.98 -25.20 6.69
C GLY A 45 -5.04 -26.07 5.85
N MET A 46 -3.76 -25.72 5.75
CA MET A 46 -2.78 -26.44 4.93
C MET A 46 -1.52 -26.83 5.70
N GLY A 47 -0.84 -27.86 5.21
CA GLY A 47 0.43 -28.29 5.78
C GLY A 47 1.54 -27.27 5.51
N LYS A 48 2.48 -27.14 6.45
CA LYS A 48 3.65 -26.23 6.34
C LYS A 48 4.39 -26.43 5.01
N ALA A 49 4.71 -27.68 4.63
CA ALA A 49 5.37 -27.98 3.36
C ALA A 49 4.57 -27.50 2.14
N SER A 50 3.23 -27.55 2.19
CA SER A 50 2.37 -27.04 1.13
C SER A 50 2.53 -25.54 0.94
N LEU A 51 2.54 -24.78 2.04
CA LEU A 51 2.75 -23.33 1.99
C LEU A 51 4.12 -22.96 1.39
N TYR A 52 5.18 -23.71 1.74
CA TYR A 52 6.53 -23.49 1.18
C TYR A 52 6.67 -23.76 -0.32
N HIS A 53 5.69 -24.41 -0.95
CA HIS A 53 5.61 -24.51 -2.41
C HIS A 53 5.16 -23.19 -3.06
N TYR A 54 4.45 -22.33 -2.34
CA TYR A 54 3.96 -21.04 -2.83
C TYR A 54 4.83 -19.87 -2.40
N PHE A 55 5.24 -19.84 -1.13
CA PHE A 55 6.00 -18.74 -0.53
C PHE A 55 7.12 -19.27 0.36
N LYS A 56 8.33 -18.72 0.23
CA LYS A 56 9.50 -19.14 1.02
C LYS A 56 9.54 -18.47 2.37
N THR A 57 9.02 -17.25 2.48
CA THR A 57 9.02 -16.46 3.71
C THR A 57 7.66 -15.83 3.94
N LYS A 58 7.42 -15.34 5.16
CA LYS A 58 6.19 -14.60 5.47
C LYS A 58 6.19 -13.23 4.78
N GLU A 59 7.38 -12.67 4.59
CA GLU A 59 7.58 -11.41 3.87
C GLU A 59 7.10 -11.53 2.43
N GLU A 60 7.41 -12.63 1.73
CA GLU A 60 6.87 -12.89 0.38
C GLU A 60 5.33 -12.96 0.36
N VAL A 61 4.71 -13.56 1.40
CA VAL A 61 3.24 -13.60 1.53
C VAL A 61 2.67 -12.19 1.66
N PHE A 62 3.24 -11.36 2.54
CA PHE A 62 2.77 -10.00 2.76
C PHE A 62 3.08 -9.04 1.61
N LEU A 63 4.13 -9.29 0.82
CA LEU A 63 4.38 -8.55 -0.43
C LEU A 63 3.36 -8.86 -1.50
N ALA A 64 3.00 -10.13 -1.66
CA ALA A 64 1.92 -10.50 -2.57
C ALA A 64 0.59 -9.85 -2.15
N MET A 65 0.28 -9.85 -0.85
CA MET A 65 -0.87 -9.13 -0.31
C MET A 65 -0.80 -7.61 -0.58
N HIS A 66 0.38 -6.99 -0.39
CA HIS A 66 0.57 -5.57 -0.73
C HIS A 66 0.30 -5.30 -2.20
N GLY A 67 0.72 -6.20 -3.10
CA GLY A 67 0.42 -6.12 -4.53
C GLY A 67 -1.08 -6.12 -4.82
N ASP A 68 -1.84 -7.06 -4.23
CA ASP A 68 -3.29 -7.15 -4.40
C ASP A 68 -4.00 -5.88 -3.88
N GLU A 69 -3.64 -5.42 -2.69
CA GLU A 69 -4.19 -4.20 -2.07
C GLU A 69 -3.85 -2.93 -2.90
N LEU A 70 -2.64 -2.86 -3.46
CA LEU A 70 -2.22 -1.76 -4.35
C LEU A 70 -3.09 -1.70 -5.61
N VAL A 71 -3.35 -2.85 -6.24
CA VAL A 71 -4.20 -2.92 -7.44
C VAL A 71 -5.62 -2.45 -7.12
N LEU A 72 -6.21 -2.94 -6.03
CA LEU A 72 -7.56 -2.55 -5.59
C LEU A 72 -7.67 -1.08 -5.21
N TRP A 73 -6.64 -0.53 -4.57
CA TRP A 73 -6.56 0.90 -4.25
C TRP A 73 -6.47 1.73 -5.53
N LEU A 74 -5.59 1.34 -6.46
CA LEU A 74 -5.34 2.08 -7.69
C LEU A 74 -6.57 2.11 -8.60
N GLU A 75 -7.26 0.98 -8.79
CA GLU A 75 -8.50 0.91 -9.56
C GLU A 75 -9.60 1.83 -9.00
N SER A 76 -9.68 1.92 -7.68
CA SER A 76 -10.66 2.78 -7.01
C SER A 76 -10.29 4.26 -7.13
N LEU A 77 -9.00 4.58 -6.96
CA LEU A 77 -8.46 5.91 -7.16
C LEU A 77 -8.70 6.40 -8.60
N GLU A 78 -8.33 5.61 -9.61
CA GLU A 78 -8.55 5.93 -11.02
C GLU A 78 -10.02 6.22 -11.31
N ARG A 79 -10.93 5.37 -10.80
CA ARG A 79 -12.37 5.58 -10.95
C ARG A 79 -12.84 6.89 -10.31
N ARG A 80 -12.28 7.25 -9.15
CA ARG A 80 -12.60 8.50 -8.45
C ARG A 80 -12.06 9.71 -9.21
N LEU A 81 -10.82 9.66 -9.65
CA LEU A 81 -10.17 10.75 -10.40
C LEU A 81 -10.85 10.95 -11.76
N GLY A 82 -11.15 9.88 -12.50
CA GLY A 82 -11.81 9.95 -13.81
C GLY A 82 -13.23 10.52 -13.77
N ARG A 83 -13.90 10.50 -12.60
CA ARG A 83 -15.22 11.11 -12.39
C ARG A 83 -15.13 12.53 -11.83
N MET A 84 -13.93 13.02 -11.51
CA MET A 84 -13.74 14.32 -10.86
C MET A 84 -13.89 15.46 -11.86
N ARG A 85 -14.92 16.29 -11.67
CA ARG A 85 -15.07 17.55 -12.42
C ARG A 85 -14.18 18.63 -11.83
N SER A 86 -13.42 19.36 -12.64
CA SER A 86 -12.54 20.46 -12.21
C SER A 86 -11.57 20.04 -11.10
N PRO A 87 -10.66 19.08 -11.38
CA PRO A 87 -9.66 18.64 -10.43
C PRO A 87 -8.74 19.79 -10.01
N THR A 88 -8.38 19.80 -8.73
CA THR A 88 -7.40 20.72 -8.13
C THR A 88 -6.49 19.94 -7.19
N PRO A 89 -5.28 20.42 -6.86
CA PRO A 89 -4.38 19.73 -5.93
C PRO A 89 -5.06 19.30 -4.63
N LYS A 90 -5.86 20.19 -4.02
CA LYS A 90 -6.65 19.90 -2.83
C LYS A 90 -7.65 18.76 -3.02
N ARG A 91 -8.38 18.73 -4.15
CA ARG A 91 -9.40 17.70 -4.40
C ARG A 91 -8.77 16.34 -4.74
N VAL A 92 -7.62 16.34 -5.42
CA VAL A 92 -6.85 15.13 -5.71
C VAL A 92 -6.24 14.56 -4.42
N ALA A 93 -5.67 15.40 -3.56
CA ALA A 93 -5.19 14.99 -2.25
C ALA A 93 -6.29 14.37 -1.37
N ALA A 94 -7.45 15.03 -1.28
CA ALA A 94 -8.61 14.50 -0.55
C ALA A 94 -9.10 13.16 -1.14
N ALA A 95 -9.07 13.00 -2.46
CA ALA A 95 -9.41 11.75 -3.12
C ALA A 95 -8.43 10.61 -2.76
N LEU A 96 -7.13 10.87 -2.80
CA LEU A 96 -6.08 9.92 -2.40
C LEU A 96 -6.26 9.46 -0.95
N VAL A 97 -6.39 10.42 -0.03
CA VAL A 97 -6.54 10.13 1.40
C VAL A 97 -7.83 9.41 1.71
N LYS A 98 -8.93 9.74 1.01
CA LYS A 98 -10.18 9.01 1.16
C LYS A 98 -10.02 7.53 0.78
N GLU A 99 -9.38 7.24 -0.35
CA GLU A 99 -9.16 5.85 -0.77
C GLU A 99 -8.21 5.08 0.16
N LEU A 100 -7.26 5.76 0.80
CA LEU A 100 -6.40 5.17 1.84
C LEU A 100 -7.15 4.93 3.15
N ARG A 101 -8.03 5.86 3.56
CA ARG A 101 -8.83 5.74 4.79
C ARG A 101 -9.71 4.50 4.77
N ASP A 102 -10.27 4.17 3.62
CA ASP A 102 -11.12 2.99 3.44
C ASP A 102 -10.29 1.69 3.32
N ARG A 103 -8.95 1.75 3.42
CA ARG A 103 -8.01 0.62 3.28
C ARG A 103 -6.93 0.62 4.38
N PRO A 104 -7.30 0.44 5.66
CA PRO A 104 -6.34 0.48 6.77
C PRO A 104 -5.23 -0.57 6.66
N ARG A 105 -5.54 -1.75 6.11
CA ARG A 105 -4.56 -2.83 5.85
C ARG A 105 -3.48 -2.39 4.88
N PHE A 106 -3.88 -1.77 3.76
CA PHE A 106 -2.94 -1.26 2.77
C PHE A 106 -2.02 -0.19 3.37
N CYS A 107 -2.55 0.77 4.13
CA CYS A 107 -1.72 1.75 4.84
C CYS A 107 -0.72 1.08 5.78
N ARG A 108 -1.13 0.02 6.47
CA ARG A 108 -0.25 -0.72 7.38
C ARG A 108 0.85 -1.47 6.62
N LEU A 109 0.53 -2.12 5.50
CA LEU A 109 1.51 -2.76 4.61
C LEU A 109 2.51 -1.75 4.04
N MET A 110 2.04 -0.58 3.59
CA MET A 110 2.92 0.49 3.10
C MET A 110 3.94 0.94 4.17
N ALA A 111 3.52 1.03 5.44
CA ALA A 111 4.38 1.48 6.53
C ALA A 111 5.49 0.50 6.91
N ILE A 112 5.31 -0.78 6.61
CA ILE A 112 6.29 -1.83 6.90
C ILE A 112 7.01 -2.34 5.65
N LEU A 113 6.70 -1.80 4.47
CA LEU A 113 7.19 -2.32 3.20
C LEU A 113 8.73 -2.35 3.15
N SER A 114 9.37 -1.18 3.23
CA SER A 114 10.82 -1.06 3.13
C SER A 114 11.55 -1.47 4.43
N SER A 115 10.89 -1.32 5.58
CA SER A 115 11.50 -1.54 6.91
C SER A 115 11.43 -3.00 7.38
N VAL A 116 10.49 -3.79 6.87
CA VAL A 116 10.26 -5.18 7.27
C VAL A 116 10.18 -6.11 6.06
N LEU A 117 9.25 -5.85 5.15
CA LEU A 117 8.92 -6.80 4.08
C LEU A 117 10.06 -6.96 3.07
N GLU A 118 10.79 -5.90 2.76
CA GLU A 118 11.92 -5.94 1.83
C GLU A 118 13.23 -6.53 2.42
N ARG A 119 13.25 -6.93 3.71
CA ARG A 119 14.50 -7.33 4.41
C ARG A 119 14.91 -8.80 4.26
N ASN A 120 13.96 -9.71 4.05
CA ASN A 120 14.20 -11.17 4.06
C ASN A 120 13.72 -11.83 2.75
N LEU A 121 14.16 -11.28 1.63
CA LEU A 121 13.77 -11.75 0.30
C LEU A 121 14.96 -12.34 -0.45
N SER A 122 14.66 -13.29 -1.32
CA SER A 122 15.61 -13.72 -2.36
C SER A 122 15.70 -12.67 -3.47
N ASP A 123 16.81 -12.66 -4.21
CA ASP A 123 16.97 -11.77 -5.38
C ASP A 123 15.83 -11.92 -6.39
N GLN A 124 15.37 -13.16 -6.61
CA GLN A 124 14.25 -13.44 -7.49
C GLN A 124 12.94 -12.82 -6.96
N ALA A 125 12.66 -12.96 -5.66
CA ALA A 125 11.46 -12.37 -5.06
C ALA A 125 11.48 -10.82 -5.13
N ILE A 126 12.67 -10.21 -4.99
CA ILE A 126 12.83 -8.76 -5.18
C ILE A 126 12.52 -8.38 -6.63
N ALA A 127 13.10 -9.10 -7.61
CA ALA A 127 12.85 -8.85 -9.03
C ALA A 127 11.37 -8.98 -9.38
N ASP A 128 10.75 -10.10 -8.99
CA ASP A 128 9.32 -10.38 -9.22
C ASP A 128 8.44 -9.27 -8.62
N PHE A 129 8.76 -8.82 -7.40
CA PHE A 129 8.05 -7.72 -6.76
C PHE A 129 8.23 -6.41 -7.53
N LYS A 130 9.45 -6.02 -7.91
CA LYS A 130 9.67 -4.77 -8.66
C LYS A 130 9.01 -4.80 -10.04
N GLU A 131 9.03 -5.95 -10.73
CA GLU A 131 8.31 -6.16 -11.99
C GLU A 131 6.80 -5.99 -11.81
N SER A 132 6.23 -6.54 -10.74
CA SER A 132 4.80 -6.41 -10.44
C SER A 132 4.35 -4.95 -10.24
N LEU A 133 5.27 -4.05 -9.87
CA LEU A 133 5.01 -2.63 -9.64
C LEU A 133 5.10 -1.77 -10.91
N LEU A 134 5.65 -2.29 -12.02
CA LEU A 134 5.90 -1.49 -13.22
C LEU A 134 4.59 -0.92 -13.80
N ILE A 135 3.57 -1.76 -13.98
CA ILE A 135 2.27 -1.33 -14.53
C ILE A 135 1.50 -0.43 -13.54
N PRO A 136 1.34 -0.80 -12.24
CA PRO A 136 0.70 0.07 -11.26
C PRO A 136 1.35 1.46 -11.14
N LYS A 137 2.69 1.53 -11.23
CA LYS A 137 3.42 2.80 -11.24
C LYS A 137 2.98 3.70 -12.39
N GLU A 138 2.99 3.19 -13.63
CA GLU A 138 2.60 3.99 -14.79
C GLU A 138 1.13 4.43 -14.73
N ARG A 139 0.25 3.53 -14.27
CA ARG A 139 -1.17 3.83 -14.05
C ARG A 139 -1.39 4.95 -13.03
N PHE A 140 -0.68 4.92 -11.90
CA PHE A 140 -0.75 5.98 -10.90
C PHE A 140 -0.28 7.32 -11.46
N VAL A 141 0.88 7.34 -12.11
CA VAL A 141 1.44 8.55 -12.74
C VAL A 141 0.46 9.13 -13.75
N ALA A 142 -0.08 8.30 -14.65
CA ALA A 142 -1.05 8.72 -15.65
C ALA A 142 -2.33 9.28 -15.02
N GLY A 143 -2.86 8.64 -13.97
CA GLY A 143 -4.05 9.11 -13.26
C GLY A 143 -3.86 10.48 -12.60
N ILE A 144 -2.69 10.70 -11.98
CA ILE A 144 -2.35 11.99 -11.36
C ILE A 144 -2.17 13.07 -12.42
N GLN A 145 -1.46 12.80 -13.52
CA GLN A 145 -1.27 13.77 -14.61
C GLN A 145 -2.57 14.10 -15.35
N GLN A 146 -3.44 13.11 -15.56
CA GLN A 146 -4.75 13.35 -16.14
C GLN A 146 -5.61 14.26 -15.25
N ALA A 147 -5.53 14.08 -13.93
CA ALA A 147 -6.21 14.95 -12.98
C ALA A 147 -5.55 16.33 -12.87
N LEU A 148 -4.23 16.44 -12.99
CA LEU A 148 -3.49 17.70 -12.88
C LEU A 148 -2.56 17.88 -14.10
N PRO A 149 -3.08 18.28 -15.27
CA PRO A 149 -2.30 18.35 -16.51
C PRO A 149 -1.14 19.36 -16.51
N ALA A 150 -1.07 20.22 -15.50
CA ALA A 150 0.05 21.13 -15.31
C ALA A 150 1.35 20.39 -14.94
N LEU A 151 1.24 19.24 -14.25
CA LEU A 151 2.38 18.45 -13.79
C LEU A 151 3.11 17.78 -14.96
N THR A 152 4.44 17.88 -14.94
CA THR A 152 5.32 17.09 -15.80
C THR A 152 5.34 15.62 -15.37
N ASP A 153 5.83 14.73 -16.25
CA ASP A 153 6.00 13.30 -15.94
C ASP A 153 6.93 13.09 -14.74
N ARG A 154 8.00 13.88 -14.65
CA ARG A 154 8.94 13.85 -13.53
C ARG A 154 8.25 14.19 -12.20
N GLU A 155 7.47 15.27 -12.13
CA GLU A 155 6.80 15.67 -10.89
C GLU A 155 5.74 14.66 -10.45
N ALA A 156 5.00 14.06 -11.39
CA ALA A 156 4.04 13.02 -11.07
C ALA A 156 4.73 11.74 -10.55
N ARG A 157 5.91 11.39 -11.09
CA ARG A 157 6.75 10.28 -10.58
C ARG A 157 7.34 10.59 -9.22
N ASP A 158 7.84 11.80 -9.00
CA ASP A 158 8.34 12.22 -7.70
C ASP A 158 7.21 12.14 -6.64
N PHE A 159 6.00 12.57 -7.00
CA PHE A 159 4.84 12.50 -6.11
C PHE A 159 4.48 11.06 -5.72
N LEU A 160 4.61 10.07 -6.61
CA LEU A 160 4.40 8.66 -6.26
C LEU A 160 5.28 8.22 -5.09
N PHE A 161 6.58 8.54 -5.13
CA PHE A 161 7.52 8.16 -4.08
C PHE A 161 7.31 8.98 -2.82
N GLN A 162 7.04 10.27 -2.95
CA GLN A 162 6.74 11.16 -1.82
C GLN A 162 5.47 10.70 -1.08
N HIS A 163 4.41 10.36 -1.81
CA HIS A 163 3.18 9.81 -1.25
C HIS A 163 3.46 8.57 -0.39
N HIS A 164 4.21 7.61 -0.93
CA HIS A 164 4.58 6.41 -0.20
C HIS A 164 5.41 6.73 1.05
N ALA A 165 6.46 7.56 0.91
CA ALA A 165 7.34 7.93 2.01
C ALA A 165 6.59 8.62 3.16
N VAL A 166 5.66 9.52 2.85
CA VAL A 166 4.85 10.21 3.85
C VAL A 166 3.93 9.24 4.57
N VAL A 167 3.22 8.33 3.87
CA VAL A 167 2.40 7.29 4.52
C VAL A 167 3.26 6.43 5.43
N ALA A 168 4.41 5.96 4.93
CA ALA A 168 5.27 5.04 5.65
C ALA A 168 5.92 5.67 6.88
N GLY A 169 6.33 6.93 6.79
CA GLY A 169 6.92 7.66 7.91
C GLY A 169 5.88 8.15 8.93
N MET A 170 4.71 8.60 8.48
CA MET A 170 3.71 9.23 9.36
C MET A 170 2.86 8.19 10.11
N ARG A 171 2.60 7.02 9.52
CA ARG A 171 1.71 6.03 10.14
C ARG A 171 2.24 5.50 11.48
N PRO A 172 3.52 5.08 11.63
CA PRO A 172 4.02 4.62 12.92
C PRO A 172 4.00 5.68 14.02
N ILE A 173 4.09 6.97 13.63
CA ILE A 173 4.01 8.10 14.57
C ILE A 173 2.56 8.31 15.01
N ALA A 174 1.60 8.22 14.08
CA ALA A 174 0.18 8.42 14.37
C ALA A 174 -0.52 7.21 15.02
N TYR A 175 0.06 6.01 14.88
CA TYR A 175 -0.42 4.78 15.51
C TYR A 175 0.72 4.14 16.30
N PRO A 176 1.11 4.74 17.44
CA PRO A 176 2.20 4.24 18.26
C PRO A 176 1.78 2.96 19.01
N THR A 177 2.71 2.38 19.78
CA THR A 177 2.42 1.22 20.64
C THR A 177 1.34 1.56 21.67
N GLU A 178 0.62 0.55 22.17
CA GLU A 178 -0.41 0.74 23.22
C GLU A 178 0.14 1.49 24.44
N GLN A 179 1.36 1.15 24.87
CA GLN A 179 2.02 1.83 25.99
C GLN A 179 2.25 3.32 25.72
N MET A 180 2.71 3.69 24.53
CA MET A 180 2.90 5.09 24.15
C MET A 180 1.56 5.81 23.99
N ALA A 181 0.59 5.18 23.33
CA ALA A 181 -0.75 5.72 23.16
C ALA A 181 -1.42 6.05 24.50
N ALA A 182 -1.27 5.17 25.51
CA ALA A 182 -1.80 5.39 26.84
C ALA A 182 -1.20 6.64 27.52
N VAL A 183 0.11 6.89 27.34
CA VAL A 183 0.76 8.12 27.85
C VAL A 183 0.23 9.35 27.12
N LEU A 184 0.03 9.27 25.80
CA LEU A 184 -0.44 10.40 24.98
C LEU A 184 -1.88 10.85 25.24
N GLU A 185 -2.66 10.11 26.06
CA GLU A 185 -3.99 10.53 26.48
C GLU A 185 -3.98 11.64 27.54
N GLU A 186 -2.85 11.84 28.25
CA GLU A 186 -2.75 12.92 29.23
C GLU A 186 -2.84 14.30 28.54
N PRO A 187 -3.56 15.30 29.14
CA PRO A 187 -3.79 16.59 28.51
C PRO A 187 -2.51 17.36 28.11
N GLU A 188 -1.41 17.14 28.84
CA GLU A 188 -0.10 17.75 28.59
C GLU A 188 0.58 17.24 27.32
N TYR A 189 0.24 16.03 26.84
CA TYR A 189 0.81 15.44 25.64
C TYR A 189 -0.11 15.49 24.41
N LYS A 190 -1.25 16.20 24.51
CA LYS A 190 -2.26 16.26 23.43
C LYS A 190 -1.68 16.66 22.07
N ASP A 191 -0.64 17.51 22.05
CA ASP A 191 -0.04 18.05 20.83
C ASP A 191 0.87 17.04 20.11
N PHE A 192 1.21 15.92 20.76
CA PHE A 192 1.93 14.80 20.13
C PHE A 192 0.98 13.83 19.41
N ARG A 193 -0.34 13.96 19.57
CA ARG A 193 -1.32 13.12 18.86
C ARG A 193 -1.54 13.65 17.45
N ILE A 194 -1.33 12.78 16.47
CA ILE A 194 -1.45 13.12 15.04
C ILE A 194 -2.77 12.60 14.49
N ASP A 195 -3.62 13.49 13.96
CA ASP A 195 -4.68 13.09 13.03
C ASP A 195 -4.02 12.65 11.71
N PHE A 196 -3.77 11.35 11.60
CA PHE A 196 -3.05 10.74 10.49
C PHE A 196 -3.62 11.19 9.13
N PHE A 197 -4.93 11.05 8.94
CA PHE A 197 -5.54 11.32 7.64
C PHE A 197 -5.69 12.81 7.38
N GLY A 198 -5.97 13.61 8.41
CA GLY A 198 -5.99 15.07 8.28
C GLY A 198 -4.63 15.64 7.87
N LEU A 199 -3.55 15.17 8.52
CA LEU A 199 -2.19 15.61 8.20
C LEU A 199 -1.70 15.08 6.85
N LEU A 200 -2.05 13.83 6.48
CA LEU A 200 -1.79 13.29 5.14
C LEU A 200 -2.43 14.15 4.05
N GLU A 201 -3.71 14.52 4.20
CA GLU A 201 -4.43 15.30 3.19
C GLU A 201 -3.78 16.66 2.97
N GLN A 202 -3.44 17.34 4.07
CA GLN A 202 -2.73 18.62 4.01
C GLN A 202 -1.35 18.48 3.36
N THR A 203 -0.63 17.40 3.68
CA THR A 203 0.72 17.16 3.15
C THR A 203 0.67 16.88 1.65
N PHE A 204 -0.19 15.97 1.20
CA PHE A 204 -0.36 15.67 -0.22
C PHE A 204 -0.86 16.89 -1.01
N MET A 205 -1.77 17.67 -0.44
CA MET A 205 -2.24 18.91 -1.05
C MET A 205 -1.08 19.88 -1.28
N LYS A 206 -0.23 20.11 -0.26
CA LYS A 206 0.93 21.01 -0.35
C LYS A 206 1.96 20.51 -1.38
N LEU A 207 2.25 19.21 -1.40
CA LEU A 207 3.17 18.61 -2.37
C LEU A 207 2.66 18.82 -3.80
N LEU A 208 1.40 18.45 -4.07
CA LEU A 208 0.81 18.62 -5.40
C LEU A 208 0.69 20.09 -5.80
N GLN A 209 0.33 20.97 -4.87
CA GLN A 209 0.21 22.41 -5.15
C GLN A 209 1.57 23.02 -5.48
N GLY A 210 2.59 22.73 -4.67
CA GLY A 210 3.96 23.20 -4.90
C GLY A 210 4.48 22.75 -6.26
N SER A 211 4.31 21.47 -6.59
CA SER A 211 4.69 20.95 -7.91
C SER A 211 3.97 21.68 -9.04
N VAL A 212 2.64 21.88 -8.96
CA VAL A 212 1.90 22.62 -10.00
C VAL A 212 2.39 24.05 -10.16
N GLU A 213 2.66 24.76 -9.06
CA GLU A 213 3.15 26.13 -9.10
C GLU A 213 4.55 26.23 -9.72
N ASP A 214 5.44 25.31 -9.39
CA ASP A 214 6.78 25.22 -9.96
C ASP A 214 6.74 24.90 -11.46
N SER A 215 5.87 23.98 -11.90
CA SER A 215 5.70 23.66 -13.33
C SER A 215 5.21 24.85 -14.14
N VAL A 216 4.35 25.70 -13.56
CA VAL A 216 3.81 26.89 -14.25
C VAL A 216 4.86 27.99 -14.34
N ARG A 217 5.73 28.15 -13.33
CA ARG A 217 6.82 29.13 -13.35
C ARG A 217 7.98 28.75 -14.26
N GLY A 218 8.20 27.45 -14.48
CA GLY A 218 9.25 26.92 -15.34
C GLY A 218 8.90 26.84 -16.83
N LYS A 219 7.65 27.14 -17.22
CA LYS A 219 7.18 27.28 -18.60
C LYS A 219 7.22 28.74 -19.03
#